data_AF-A0A5H2N544-F1
#
_entry.id   AF-A0A5H2N544-F1
#
_cell.length_a   1.000
_cell.length_b   1.000
_cell.length_c   1.000
_cell.angle_alpha   90.00
_cell.angle_beta   90.00
_cell.angle_gamma   90.00
#
_symmetry.space_group_name_H-M   'P 1'
#
loop_
_entity.id
_entity.type
_entity.pdbx_description
1 polymer ?
#
loop_
_entity_poly.entity_id
_entity_poly.type
_entity_poly.pdbx_seq_one_letter_code
_entity_poly.pdbx_strand_id
1 'polypeptide(L)'
;MFKSTSLILYAVAVSLSNANDDGSKEFVSMVDECARLNGHTMSELSEVMSNGDVSILKPCFWGCAFTKTGFLNDKGQYDVDSGLIGVKKYMKDPLGLEKLEQMARQCESV
;
A
#
# COMPACT_ATOMS: atom_id res chain seq x y z
N MET A 1 6.72 -13.30 -3.06
CA MET A 1 7.18 -11.89 -3.10
C MET A 1 6.33 -10.98 -4.01
N PHE A 2 6.06 -11.31 -5.28
CA PHE A 2 5.27 -10.45 -6.18
C PHE A 2 3.83 -10.14 -5.74
N LYS A 3 3.17 -11.01 -4.95
CA LYS A 3 1.76 -10.85 -4.54
C LYS A 3 1.55 -9.78 -3.46
N SER A 4 2.47 -9.63 -2.51
CA SER A 4 2.29 -8.69 -1.39
C SER A 4 2.46 -7.25 -1.87
N THR A 5 3.46 -6.94 -2.69
CA THR A 5 3.71 -5.60 -3.26
C THR A 5 2.53 -5.05 -4.09
N SER A 6 1.68 -5.91 -4.64
CA SER A 6 0.45 -5.51 -5.34
C SER A 6 -0.58 -4.84 -4.43
N LEU A 7 -0.56 -5.07 -3.11
CA LEU A 7 -1.54 -4.51 -2.17
C LEU A 7 -1.46 -2.99 -2.07
N ILE A 8 -0.25 -2.46 -1.84
CA ILE A 8 -0.05 -1.01 -1.71
C ILE A 8 -0.33 -0.33 -3.05
N LEU A 9 0.09 -0.90 -4.18
CA LEU A 9 -0.20 -0.36 -5.51
C LEU A 9 -1.70 -0.33 -5.81
N TYR A 10 -2.42 -1.41 -5.49
CA TYR A 10 -3.88 -1.46 -5.64
C TYR A 10 -4.56 -0.41 -4.76
N ALA A 11 -4.09 -0.25 -3.51
CA ALA A 11 -4.61 0.79 -2.62
C ALA A 11 -4.38 2.20 -3.19
N VAL A 12 -3.20 2.49 -3.74
CA VAL A 12 -2.91 3.79 -4.36
C VAL A 12 -3.82 4.03 -5.57
N ALA A 13 -4.02 3.02 -6.44
CA ALA A 13 -4.88 3.16 -7.61
C ALA A 13 -6.34 3.47 -7.22
N VAL A 14 -6.86 2.82 -6.18
CA VAL A 14 -8.22 3.10 -5.65
C VAL A 14 -8.28 4.51 -5.02
N SER A 15 -7.26 4.93 -4.28
CA SER A 15 -7.20 6.28 -3.70
C SER A 15 -7.12 7.38 -4.76
N LEU A 16 -6.32 7.20 -5.82
CA LEU A 16 -6.25 8.15 -6.93
C LEU A 16 -7.57 8.26 -7.70
N SER A 17 -8.32 7.17 -7.80
CA SER A 17 -9.67 7.17 -8.40
C SER A 17 -10.68 7.96 -7.57
N ASN A 18 -10.40 8.16 -6.28
CA ASN A 18 -11.24 8.87 -5.31
C ASN A 18 -10.57 10.14 -4.78
N ALA A 19 -9.95 10.95 -5.65
CA ALA A 19 -9.12 12.10 -5.25
C ALA A 19 -9.84 13.19 -4.41
N ASN A 20 -11.17 13.17 -4.33
CA ASN A 20 -11.96 14.08 -3.49
C ASN A 20 -12.09 13.61 -2.03
N ASP A 21 -11.76 12.36 -1.74
CA ASP A 21 -11.83 11.75 -0.40
C ASP A 21 -10.56 12.08 0.40
N ASP A 22 -10.73 12.58 1.63
CA ASP A 22 -9.61 13.02 2.45
C ASP A 22 -8.75 11.85 2.94
N GLY A 23 -9.35 10.67 3.17
CA GLY A 23 -8.60 9.45 3.49
C GLY A 23 -7.68 9.02 2.34
N SER A 24 -8.15 9.19 1.10
CA SER A 24 -7.38 8.90 -0.11
C SER A 24 -6.18 9.85 -0.27
N LYS A 25 -6.34 11.13 0.05
CA LYS A 25 -5.22 12.09 0.08
C LYS A 25 -4.21 11.76 1.17
N GLU A 26 -4.68 11.40 2.37
CA GLU A 26 -3.81 10.97 3.47
C GLU A 26 -3.02 9.71 3.10
N PHE A 27 -3.65 8.76 2.40
CA PHE A 27 -2.97 7.56 1.93
C PHE A 27 -1.83 7.88 0.96
N VAL A 28 -2.14 8.69 -0.06
CA VAL A 28 -1.14 9.12 -1.05
C VAL A 28 0.00 9.88 -0.37
N SER A 29 -0.31 10.74 0.60
CA SER A 29 0.70 11.46 1.39
C SER A 29 1.58 10.52 2.22
N MET A 30 1.01 9.47 2.81
CA MET A 30 1.76 8.45 3.54
C MET A 30 2.70 7.66 2.62
N VAL A 31 2.22 7.27 1.44
CA VAL A 31 3.04 6.56 0.44
C VAL A 31 4.17 7.45 -0.09
N ASP A 32 3.88 8.72 -0.36
CA ASP A 32 4.87 9.74 -0.75
C ASP A 32 5.94 9.96 0.33
N GLU A 33 5.53 10.00 1.60
CA GLU A 33 6.46 10.04 2.74
C GLU A 33 7.41 8.83 2.73
N CYS A 34 6.86 7.61 2.56
CA CYS A 34 7.66 6.39 2.48
C CYS A 34 8.60 6.39 1.26
N ALA A 35 8.18 6.93 0.12
CA ALA A 35 9.04 7.06 -1.05
C ALA A 35 10.24 7.95 -0.74
N ARG A 36 10.00 9.16 -0.22
CA ARG A 36 11.05 10.12 0.14
C ARG A 36 12.02 9.58 1.19
N LEU A 37 11.52 8.95 2.25
CA LEU A 37 12.36 8.37 3.31
C LEU A 37 13.33 7.30 2.79
N ASN A 38 12.98 6.64 1.68
CA ASN A 38 13.79 5.59 1.07
C ASN A 38 14.56 6.07 -0.18
N GLY A 39 14.57 7.39 -0.43
CA GLY A 39 15.30 8.01 -1.53
C GLY A 39 14.68 7.71 -2.90
N HIS A 40 13.37 7.53 -2.96
CA HIS A 40 12.60 7.48 -4.19
C HIS A 40 11.85 8.78 -4.43
N THR A 41 11.58 9.01 -5.70
CA THR A 41 10.82 10.13 -6.22
C THR A 41 9.38 9.72 -6.51
N MET A 42 8.49 10.71 -6.60
CA MET A 42 7.13 10.48 -7.07
C MET A 42 7.09 9.95 -8.52
N SER A 43 8.10 10.29 -9.32
CA SER A 43 8.23 9.79 -10.70
C SER A 43 8.47 8.28 -10.73
N GLU A 44 9.36 7.75 -9.87
CA GLU A 44 9.59 6.31 -9.75
C GLU A 44 8.34 5.57 -9.27
N LEU A 45 7.58 6.15 -8.32
CA LEU A 45 6.31 5.57 -7.90
C LEU A 45 5.30 5.52 -9.05
N SER A 46 5.20 6.60 -9.84
CA SER A 46 4.35 6.66 -11.03
C SER A 46 4.76 5.65 -12.10
N GLU A 47 6.05 5.43 -12.27
CA GLU A 47 6.59 4.43 -13.19
C GLU A 47 6.17 3.02 -12.77
N VAL A 48 6.36 2.67 -11.49
CA VAL A 48 5.92 1.38 -10.92
C VAL A 48 4.43 1.16 -11.08
N MET A 49 3.61 2.20 -10.87
CA MET A 49 2.17 2.12 -11.10
C MET A 49 1.81 1.87 -12.57
N SER A 50 2.63 2.36 -13.50
CA SER A 50 2.37 2.27 -14.95
C SER A 50 2.82 0.94 -15.55
N ASN A 51 4.01 0.45 -15.17
CA ASN A 51 4.61 -0.76 -15.75
C ASN A 51 4.49 -2.00 -14.85
N GLY A 52 4.11 -1.84 -13.57
CA GLY A 52 4.00 -2.92 -12.60
C GLY A 52 5.34 -3.46 -12.08
N ASP A 53 6.46 -2.83 -12.44
CA ASP A 53 7.80 -3.24 -12.01
C ASP A 53 8.13 -2.73 -10.61
N VAL A 54 7.82 -3.56 -9.61
CA VAL A 54 8.06 -3.26 -8.20
C VAL A 54 9.54 -3.26 -7.81
N SER A 55 10.45 -3.70 -8.69
CA SER A 55 11.89 -3.75 -8.41
C SER A 55 12.57 -2.38 -8.47
N ILE A 56 11.91 -1.40 -9.11
CA ILE A 56 12.32 0.01 -9.13
C ILE A 56 12.34 0.60 -7.71
N LEU A 57 11.43 0.15 -6.84
CA LEU A 57 11.34 0.61 -5.45
C LEU A 57 12.09 -0.33 -4.52
N LYS A 58 12.92 0.26 -3.65
CA LYS A 58 13.71 -0.47 -2.64
C LYS A 58 12.78 -1.23 -1.68
N PRO A 59 13.19 -2.40 -1.18
CA PRO A 59 12.42 -3.16 -0.18
C PRO A 59 11.98 -2.33 1.04
N CYS A 60 12.80 -1.38 1.48
CA CYS A 60 12.49 -0.52 2.63
C CYS A 60 11.31 0.43 2.38
N PHE A 61 11.02 0.80 1.12
CA PHE A 61 9.80 1.55 0.78
C PHE A 61 8.55 0.72 1.11
N TRP A 62 8.53 -0.54 0.65
CA TRP A 62 7.42 -1.45 0.92
C TRP A 62 7.29 -1.72 2.41
N GLY A 63 8.41 -1.95 3.11
CA GLY A 63 8.43 -2.10 4.56
C GLY A 63 7.81 -0.90 5.29
N CYS A 64 8.15 0.32 4.89
CA CYS A 64 7.55 1.54 5.43
C CYS A 64 6.03 1.57 5.20
N ALA A 65 5.57 1.35 3.97
CA ALA A 65 4.16 1.41 3.63
C ALA A 65 3.34 0.32 4.36
N PHE A 66 3.83 -0.91 4.42
CA PHE A 66 3.16 -2.00 5.14
C PHE A 66 3.16 -1.78 6.66
N THR A 67 4.23 -1.22 7.23
CA THR A 67 4.27 -0.92 8.66
C THR A 67 3.27 0.19 9.01
N LYS A 68 3.25 1.28 8.24
CA LYS A 68 2.32 2.41 8.49
C LYS A 68 0.85 2.03 8.29
N THR A 69 0.57 1.09 7.40
CA THR A 69 -0.79 0.55 7.21
C THR A 69 -1.15 -0.53 8.23
N GLY A 70 -0.19 -1.05 9.00
CA GLY A 70 -0.40 -2.08 10.02
C GLY A 70 -0.32 -3.52 9.49
N PHE A 71 -0.03 -3.72 8.20
CA PHE A 71 0.19 -5.04 7.60
C PHE A 71 1.52 -5.68 8.03
N LEU A 72 2.47 -4.90 8.51
CA LEU A 72 3.63 -5.40 9.25
C LEU A 72 3.58 -4.86 10.67
N ASN A 73 3.69 -5.76 11.64
CA ASN A 73 3.83 -5.37 13.05
C ASN A 73 5.28 -4.95 13.39
N ASP A 74 5.52 -4.51 14.62
CA ASP A 74 6.84 -4.04 15.09
C ASP A 74 7.94 -5.10 15.01
N LYS A 75 7.59 -6.38 14.85
CA LYS A 75 8.52 -7.50 14.66
C LYS A 75 8.78 -7.80 13.17
N GLY A 76 8.20 -7.01 12.26
CA GLY A 76 8.25 -7.23 10.82
C GLY A 76 7.45 -8.45 10.36
N GLN A 77 6.47 -8.92 11.16
CA GLN A 77 5.62 -10.05 10.80
C GLN A 77 4.34 -9.55 10.13
N TYR A 78 3.85 -10.32 9.16
CA TYR A 78 2.60 -10.01 8.46
C TYR A 78 1.41 -10.15 9.42
N ASP A 79 0.62 -9.09 9.53
CA ASP A 79 -0.60 -9.02 10.34
C ASP A 79 -1.75 -8.47 9.47
N VAL A 80 -2.50 -9.39 8.88
CA VAL A 80 -3.57 -9.03 7.94
C VAL A 80 -4.70 -8.27 8.61
N ASP A 81 -5.08 -8.65 9.83
CA ASP A 81 -6.24 -8.09 10.51
C ASP A 81 -5.96 -6.65 10.95
N SER A 82 -4.78 -6.40 11.53
CA SER A 82 -4.33 -5.05 11.84
C SER A 82 -4.19 -4.20 10.59
N GLY A 83 -3.65 -4.77 9.51
CA GLY A 83 -3.51 -4.09 8.22
C GLY A 83 -4.85 -3.68 7.61
N LEU A 84 -5.85 -4.55 7.66
CA LEU A 84 -7.20 -4.26 7.16
C LEU A 84 -7.92 -3.20 8.00
N ILE A 85 -7.68 -3.16 9.32
CA ILE A 85 -8.17 -2.07 10.17
C ILE A 85 -7.48 -0.75 9.82
N GLY A 86 -6.16 -0.78 9.58
CA GLY A 86 -5.39 0.40 9.21
C GLY A 86 -5.80 0.97 7.85
N VAL A 87 -5.94 0.14 6.82
CA VAL A 87 -6.29 0.60 5.47
C VAL A 87 -7.71 1.17 5.37
N LYS A 88 -8.66 0.72 6.21
CA LYS A 88 -10.02 1.29 6.30
C LYS A 88 -10.04 2.74 6.81
N LYS A 89 -8.95 3.22 7.42
CA LYS A 89 -8.80 4.64 7.76
C LYS A 89 -8.70 5.49 6.50
N TYR A 90 -7.99 4.96 5.50
CA TYR A 90 -7.63 5.62 4.26
C TYR A 90 -8.61 5.38 3.11
N MET A 91 -9.17 4.18 3.02
CA MET A 91 -10.03 3.78 1.92
C MET A 91 -11.47 3.60 2.43
N LYS A 92 -12.41 4.34 1.83
CA LYS A 92 -13.86 4.22 2.11
C LYS A 92 -14.64 3.47 1.03
N ASP A 93 -13.99 3.18 -0.10
CA ASP A 93 -14.62 2.45 -1.21
C ASP A 93 -14.88 0.98 -0.83
N PRO A 94 -16.14 0.54 -0.71
CA PRO A 94 -16.46 -0.80 -0.22
C PRO A 94 -15.96 -1.92 -1.14
N LEU A 95 -16.06 -1.72 -2.47
CA LEU A 95 -15.62 -2.72 -3.45
C LEU A 95 -14.09 -2.86 -3.48
N GLY A 96 -13.38 -1.73 -3.40
CA GLY A 96 -11.93 -1.67 -3.26
C GLY A 96 -11.46 -2.33 -1.98
N LEU A 97 -12.12 -2.08 -0.86
CA LEU A 97 -11.81 -2.73 0.42
C LEU A 97 -12.01 -4.25 0.36
N GLU A 98 -13.11 -4.73 -0.22
CA GLU A 98 -13.36 -6.17 -0.35
C GLU A 98 -12.27 -6.85 -1.19
N LYS A 99 -11.92 -6.26 -2.34
CA LYS A 99 -10.88 -6.82 -3.21
C LYS A 99 -9.50 -6.76 -2.58
N LEU A 100 -9.19 -5.67 -1.85
CA LEU A 100 -7.96 -5.55 -1.09
C LEU A 100 -7.89 -6.59 0.02
N GLU A 101 -8.99 -6.85 0.73
CA GLU A 101 -9.09 -7.90 1.75
C GLU A 101 -8.81 -9.28 1.16
N GLN A 102 -9.44 -9.62 0.03
CA GLN A 102 -9.19 -10.89 -0.66
C GLN A 102 -7.71 -11.06 -1.03
N MET A 103 -7.07 -10.02 -1.58
CA MET A 103 -5.64 -10.06 -1.92
C MET A 103 -4.75 -10.16 -0.67
N ALA A 104 -5.11 -9.47 0.40
CA ALA A 104 -4.32 -9.44 1.63
C ALA A 104 -4.31 -10.81 2.30
N ARG A 105 -5.48 -11.46 2.41
CA ARG A 105 -5.59 -12.81 2.98
C ARG A 105 -4.84 -13.87 2.17
N GLN A 106 -4.75 -13.72 0.84
CA GLN A 106 -3.91 -14.61 0.04
C GLN A 106 -2.42 -14.54 0.42
N CYS A 107 -1.96 -13.43 0.99
CA CYS A 107 -0.57 -13.24 1.41
C CYS A 107 -0.24 -13.96 2.73
N GLU A 108 -1.22 -14.51 3.47
CA GLU A 108 -0.99 -15.29 4.69
C GLU A 108 -0.40 -16.69 4.41
N SER A 109 -0.53 -17.17 3.18
CA SER A 109 -0.16 -18.53 2.77
C SER A 109 1.21 -18.65 2.06
N VAL A 110 2.01 -17.58 2.07
CA VAL A 110 3.21 -17.42 1.24
C VAL A 110 4.49 -17.65 2.04
#